data_AF-A0A1E4NN29-F1
#
_entry.id   AF-A0A1E4NN29-F1
#
_cell.length_a   1.000
_cell.length_b   1.000
_cell.length_c   1.000
_cell.angle_alpha   90.00
_cell.angle_beta   90.00
_cell.angle_gamma   90.00
#
_symmetry.space_group_name_H-M   'P 1'
#
loop_
_entity.id
_entity.type
_entity.pdbx_description
1 polymer ?
#
loop_
_entity_poly.entity_id
_entity_poly.type
_entity_poly.pdbx_seq_one_letter_code
_entity_poly.pdbx_strand_id
1 'polypeptide(L)'
;MPGTGVAAAPAHAVYTAHLHAMNTGTTRTPTTGEARFTVDGDKLTIDIKVHGAPPDTVHWQHFHGFVDGRQATCPAANADANHDGIVDLIETEKASGTTMVPFITDPASMDVAHGTYPKADAQGDYTYRETVSLKALDAAFDKAFPGGKLDLDKRVVYIHGVPTDTRLPSTVQSLGPIPAQTTLPIACGRIERVSSHASH
;
A
#
# COMPACT_ATOMS: atom_id res chain seq x y z
N MET A 1 0.31 -41.52 8.00
CA MET A 1 0.66 -40.88 6.71
C MET A 1 -0.62 -40.78 5.90
N PRO A 2 -0.98 -39.62 5.33
CA PRO A 2 -0.09 -38.69 4.63
C PRO A 2 0.04 -37.32 5.32
N GLY A 3 1.23 -36.74 5.21
CA GLY A 3 1.53 -35.39 5.64
C GLY A 3 0.93 -34.37 4.68
N THR A 4 0.23 -33.39 5.24
CA THR A 4 -0.18 -32.18 4.55
C THR A 4 1.07 -31.36 4.23
N GLY A 5 1.52 -31.44 2.99
CA GLY A 5 2.56 -30.56 2.46
C GLY A 5 2.05 -29.13 2.48
N VAL A 6 2.43 -28.37 3.51
CA VAL A 6 2.42 -26.91 3.43
C VAL A 6 3.41 -26.58 2.34
N ALA A 7 2.94 -26.01 1.22
CA ALA A 7 3.82 -25.47 0.21
C ALA A 7 4.77 -24.50 0.92
N ALA A 8 6.06 -24.85 0.97
CA ALA A 8 7.06 -23.98 1.57
C ALA A 8 7.03 -22.65 0.82
N ALA A 9 6.97 -21.54 1.56
CA ALA A 9 7.18 -20.22 0.97
C ALA A 9 8.46 -20.26 0.13
N PRO A 10 8.49 -19.60 -1.04
CA PRO A 10 9.66 -19.62 -1.90
C PRO A 10 10.88 -19.14 -1.10
N ALA A 11 11.95 -19.93 -1.11
CA ALA A 11 13.17 -19.63 -0.35
C ALA A 11 13.72 -18.24 -0.66
N HIS A 12 13.47 -17.75 -1.89
CA HIS A 12 13.69 -16.37 -2.28
C HIS A 12 12.65 -15.93 -3.31
N ALA A 13 12.11 -14.72 -3.18
CA ALA A 13 11.20 -14.11 -4.14
C ALA A 13 11.35 -12.59 -4.15
N VAL A 14 11.15 -11.96 -5.30
CA VAL A 14 11.13 -10.51 -5.43
C VAL A 14 9.81 -10.09 -6.06
N TYR A 15 9.22 -9.05 -5.51
CA TYR A 15 8.04 -8.39 -6.05
C TYR A 15 8.30 -6.89 -6.16
N THR A 16 7.69 -6.25 -7.13
CA THR A 16 7.80 -4.81 -7.38
C THR A 16 6.43 -4.22 -7.65
N ALA A 17 6.21 -2.98 -7.20
CA ALA A 17 5.09 -2.15 -7.61
C ALA A 17 5.62 -0.79 -8.06
N HIS A 18 5.31 -0.42 -9.30
CA HIS A 18 5.56 0.93 -9.78
C HIS A 18 4.39 1.83 -9.35
N LEU A 19 4.70 2.90 -8.64
CA LEU A 19 3.72 3.83 -8.09
C LEU A 19 3.39 4.89 -9.14
N HIS A 20 2.11 4.98 -9.48
CA HIS A 20 1.58 5.97 -10.40
C HIS A 20 0.76 7.01 -9.64
N ALA A 21 0.93 8.27 -10.02
CA ALA A 21 0.27 9.38 -9.36
C ALA A 21 -1.26 9.29 -9.46
N MET A 22 -1.93 9.70 -8.40
CA MET A 22 -3.38 9.82 -8.29
C MET A 22 -3.76 11.22 -7.84
N ASN A 23 -5.00 11.63 -8.12
CA ASN A 23 -5.56 12.90 -7.64
C ASN A 23 -4.66 14.12 -7.91
N THR A 24 -3.95 14.15 -9.05
CA THR A 24 -2.94 15.17 -9.36
C THR A 24 -3.50 16.58 -9.49
N GLY A 25 -4.79 16.72 -9.78
CA GLY A 25 -5.51 18.00 -9.72
C GLY A 25 -5.55 18.61 -8.31
N THR A 26 -5.57 17.74 -7.29
CA THR A 26 -5.60 18.11 -5.86
C THR A 26 -4.20 18.19 -5.27
N THR A 27 -3.37 17.16 -5.48
CA THR A 27 -2.00 17.11 -4.91
C THR A 27 -1.10 18.17 -5.54
N ARG A 28 -1.34 18.52 -6.81
CA ARG A 28 -0.47 19.36 -7.65
C ARG A 28 0.97 18.84 -7.75
N THR A 29 1.19 17.58 -7.39
CA THR A 29 2.48 16.90 -7.48
C THR A 29 2.32 15.55 -8.18
N PRO A 30 3.29 15.14 -9.00
CA PRO A 30 3.27 13.83 -9.65
C PRO A 30 3.93 12.79 -8.73
N THR A 31 3.25 12.40 -7.64
CA THR A 31 3.78 11.38 -6.73
C THR A 31 4.02 10.07 -7.47
N THR A 32 5.27 9.63 -7.53
CA THR A 32 5.69 8.41 -8.22
C THR A 32 6.70 7.66 -7.37
N GLY A 33 7.10 6.46 -7.79
CA GLY A 33 8.06 5.68 -7.03
C GLY A 33 8.06 4.20 -7.36
N GLU A 34 8.77 3.44 -6.54
CA GLU A 34 8.83 1.99 -6.61
C GLU A 34 8.79 1.41 -5.19
N ALA A 35 7.91 0.42 -4.99
CA ALA A 35 7.95 -0.46 -3.83
C ALA A 35 8.54 -1.81 -4.25
N ARG A 36 9.56 -2.26 -3.56
CA ARG A 36 10.22 -3.54 -3.77
C ARG A 36 10.13 -4.41 -2.51
N PHE A 37 9.63 -5.62 -2.68
CA PHE A 37 9.46 -6.61 -1.63
C PHE A 37 10.40 -7.78 -1.92
N THR A 38 11.27 -8.11 -0.96
CA THR A 38 12.19 -9.25 -1.08
C THR A 38 11.89 -10.24 0.02
N VAL A 39 11.47 -11.44 -0.37
CA VAL A 39 11.37 -12.59 0.52
C VAL A 39 12.68 -13.34 0.45
N ASP A 40 13.30 -13.59 1.61
CA ASP A 40 14.47 -14.45 1.79
C ASP A 40 14.26 -15.31 3.04
N GLY A 41 13.85 -16.56 2.83
CA GLY A 41 13.39 -17.45 3.89
C GLY A 41 12.21 -16.86 4.68
N ASP A 42 12.45 -16.61 5.98
CA ASP A 42 11.45 -15.99 6.88
C ASP A 42 11.52 -14.46 6.89
N LYS A 43 12.36 -13.82 6.07
CA LYS A 43 12.50 -12.36 6.06
C LYS A 43 11.76 -11.77 4.87
N LEU A 44 10.87 -10.82 5.14
CA LEU A 44 10.32 -9.93 4.14
C LEU A 44 10.95 -8.55 4.32
N THR A 45 11.83 -8.14 3.41
CA THR A 45 12.33 -6.77 3.33
C THR A 45 11.43 -5.96 2.39
N ILE A 46 10.91 -4.85 2.92
CA ILE A 46 10.07 -3.89 2.22
C ILE A 46 10.91 -2.64 2.00
N ASP A 47 11.10 -2.21 0.77
CA ASP A 47 11.84 -1.00 0.40
C ASP A 47 10.96 -0.16 -0.53
N ILE A 48 10.55 1.02 -0.11
CA ILE A 48 9.66 1.91 -0.86
C ILE A 48 10.38 3.24 -1.03
N LYS A 49 10.58 3.65 -2.28
CA LYS A 49 11.14 4.94 -2.65
C LYS A 49 10.06 5.75 -3.34
N VAL A 50 9.78 6.92 -2.80
CA VAL A 50 8.75 7.82 -3.31
C VAL A 50 9.38 9.14 -3.69
N HIS A 51 8.88 9.69 -4.79
CA HIS A 51 9.33 10.94 -5.38
C HIS A 51 8.15 11.85 -5.68
N GLY A 52 8.35 13.16 -5.48
CA GLY A 52 7.34 14.16 -5.81
C GLY A 52 6.03 14.01 -5.02
N ALA A 53 6.10 13.47 -3.81
CA ALA A 53 4.99 13.55 -2.86
C ALA A 53 4.81 15.00 -2.38
N PRO A 54 3.65 15.37 -1.81
CA PRO A 54 3.52 16.63 -1.11
C PRO A 54 4.64 16.80 -0.05
N PRO A 55 5.44 17.87 -0.11
CA PRO A 55 6.61 18.02 0.75
C PRO A 55 6.22 18.19 2.22
N ASP A 56 7.15 17.91 3.12
CA ASP A 56 7.00 18.08 4.57
C ASP A 56 5.74 17.41 5.17
N THR A 57 5.21 16.40 4.50
CA THR A 57 3.96 15.72 4.85
C THR A 57 4.25 14.27 5.27
N VAL A 58 3.54 13.80 6.28
CA VAL A 58 3.57 12.38 6.67
C VAL A 58 2.66 11.61 5.73
N HIS A 59 3.18 10.54 5.12
CA HIS A 59 2.44 9.75 4.15
C HIS A 59 2.05 8.41 4.72
N TRP A 60 0.74 8.25 4.95
CA TRP A 60 0.19 6.95 5.33
C TRP A 60 0.31 6.02 4.12
N GLN A 61 0.82 4.82 4.35
CA GLN A 61 1.10 3.88 3.28
C GLN A 61 0.83 2.45 3.70
N HIS A 62 0.17 1.73 2.80
CA HIS A 62 -0.34 0.39 3.05
C HIS A 62 -0.29 -0.42 1.78
N PHE A 63 -0.43 -1.74 1.90
CA PHE A 63 -1.06 -2.46 0.82
C PHE A 63 -2.57 -2.65 1.08
N HIS A 64 -3.34 -2.62 -0.01
CA HIS A 64 -4.77 -2.91 -0.04
C HIS A 64 -5.02 -4.22 -0.78
N GLY A 65 -6.14 -4.86 -0.44
CA GLY A 65 -6.56 -6.07 -1.11
C GLY A 65 -7.94 -6.56 -0.70
N PHE A 66 -8.30 -7.70 -1.25
CA PHE A 66 -9.51 -8.42 -0.87
C PHE A 66 -9.17 -9.66 -0.06
N VAL A 67 -9.93 -9.87 1.01
CA VAL A 67 -9.77 -11.03 1.92
C VAL A 67 -10.00 -12.34 1.18
N ASP A 68 -10.94 -12.36 0.22
CA ASP A 68 -11.20 -13.53 -0.65
C ASP A 68 -10.07 -13.85 -1.64
N GLY A 69 -9.02 -13.02 -1.69
CA GLY A 69 -7.86 -13.22 -2.52
C GLY A 69 -8.11 -12.97 -4.01
N ARG A 70 -9.13 -12.20 -4.40
CA ARG A 70 -9.25 -11.68 -5.77
C ARG A 70 -8.21 -10.58 -6.02
N GLN A 71 -7.87 -10.36 -7.29
CA GLN A 71 -6.84 -9.38 -7.70
C GLN A 71 -7.29 -7.95 -7.41
N ALA A 72 -6.53 -7.23 -6.59
CA ALA A 72 -6.66 -5.79 -6.44
C ALA A 72 -6.02 -5.05 -7.62
N THR A 73 -6.61 -3.91 -7.98
CA THR A 73 -6.14 -3.01 -9.03
C THR A 73 -6.15 -1.57 -8.55
N CYS A 74 -5.30 -0.73 -9.15
CA CYS A 74 -5.37 0.71 -8.93
C CYS A 74 -6.58 1.28 -9.69
N PRO A 75 -7.47 2.03 -9.02
CA PRO A 75 -8.61 2.64 -9.65
C PRO A 75 -8.14 3.70 -10.66
N ALA A 76 -8.86 3.79 -11.77
CA ALA A 76 -8.69 4.88 -12.71
C ALA A 76 -9.51 6.10 -12.26
N ALA A 77 -9.33 7.24 -12.93
CA ALA A 77 -10.06 8.48 -12.63
C ALA A 77 -11.60 8.34 -12.71
N ASN A 78 -12.12 7.34 -13.43
CA ASN A 78 -13.56 7.05 -13.49
C ASN A 78 -14.12 6.34 -12.25
N ALA A 79 -13.29 6.09 -11.23
CA ALA A 79 -13.74 5.61 -9.93
C ALA A 79 -14.37 6.73 -9.10
N ASP A 80 -14.14 8.00 -9.45
CA ASP A 80 -14.83 9.18 -8.91
C ASP A 80 -16.34 9.08 -9.22
N ALA A 81 -17.07 8.53 -8.26
CA ALA A 81 -18.46 8.14 -8.38
C ALA A 81 -19.41 9.31 -8.11
N ASN A 82 -18.97 10.27 -7.29
CA ASN A 82 -19.74 11.46 -6.96
C ASN A 82 -19.45 12.65 -7.91
N HIS A 83 -18.44 12.51 -8.77
CA HIS A 83 -17.99 13.49 -9.76
C HIS A 83 -17.48 14.81 -9.16
N ASP A 84 -16.85 14.76 -7.99
CA ASP A 84 -16.22 15.92 -7.36
C ASP A 84 -14.78 16.19 -7.83
N GLY A 85 -14.27 15.34 -8.72
CA GLY A 85 -12.94 15.44 -9.33
C GLY A 85 -11.86 14.73 -8.54
N ILE A 86 -12.20 14.01 -7.48
CA ILE A 86 -11.27 13.31 -6.59
C ILE A 86 -11.71 11.86 -6.45
N VAL A 87 -10.77 10.93 -6.61
CA VAL A 87 -10.98 9.53 -6.21
C VAL A 87 -10.60 9.41 -4.75
N ASP A 88 -11.59 9.35 -3.86
CA ASP A 88 -11.37 9.25 -2.42
C ASP A 88 -11.13 7.79 -1.96
N LEU A 89 -10.83 7.62 -0.67
CA LEU A 89 -10.52 6.30 -0.11
C LEU A 89 -11.66 5.29 -0.27
N ILE A 90 -12.91 5.73 -0.07
CA ILE A 90 -14.09 4.84 -0.11
C ILE A 90 -14.36 4.40 -1.56
N GLU A 91 -14.14 5.29 -2.51
CA GLU A 91 -14.29 4.99 -3.93
C GLU A 91 -13.26 3.95 -4.42
N THR A 92 -12.08 3.89 -3.78
CA THR A 92 -11.07 2.87 -4.13
C THR A 92 -11.47 1.43 -3.78
N GLU A 93 -12.37 1.23 -2.80
CA GLU A 93 -12.67 -0.09 -2.23
C GLU A 93 -13.15 -1.10 -3.27
N LYS A 94 -13.92 -0.63 -4.26
CA LYS A 94 -14.44 -1.49 -5.33
C LYS A 94 -13.30 -2.13 -6.15
N ALA A 95 -12.23 -1.39 -6.42
CA ALA A 95 -11.12 -1.83 -7.26
C ALA A 95 -9.98 -2.47 -6.45
N SER A 96 -9.73 -1.97 -5.24
CA SER A 96 -8.55 -2.31 -4.46
C SER A 96 -8.84 -3.07 -3.17
N GLY A 97 -10.08 -3.07 -2.71
CA GLY A 97 -10.48 -3.67 -1.45
C GLY A 97 -10.08 -2.82 -0.24
N THR A 98 -9.98 -3.48 0.89
CA THR A 98 -9.75 -2.82 2.18
C THR A 98 -8.27 -2.54 2.43
N THR A 99 -7.99 -1.59 3.33
CA THR A 99 -6.66 -1.37 3.90
C THR A 99 -6.23 -2.60 4.69
N MET A 100 -5.02 -3.11 4.43
CA MET A 100 -4.52 -4.33 5.06
C MET A 100 -3.29 -4.09 5.94
N VAL A 101 -2.08 -4.17 5.40
CA VAL A 101 -0.85 -4.05 6.19
C VAL A 101 -0.30 -2.63 6.09
N PRO A 102 -0.06 -1.93 7.22
CA PRO A 102 0.61 -0.65 7.24
C PRO A 102 2.13 -0.79 7.06
N PHE A 103 2.71 0.10 6.27
CA PHE A 103 4.16 0.22 6.11
C PHE A 103 4.72 1.23 7.11
N ILE A 104 4.70 0.82 8.37
CA ILE A 104 5.18 1.53 9.56
C ILE A 104 6.44 0.84 10.11
N THR A 105 7.07 1.37 11.17
CA THR A 105 8.28 0.77 11.78
C THR A 105 8.11 -0.69 12.25
N ASP A 106 6.88 -1.12 12.56
CA ASP A 106 6.55 -2.53 12.82
C ASP A 106 5.29 -2.96 12.06
N PRO A 107 5.40 -3.43 10.80
CA PRO A 107 4.25 -3.81 10.00
C PRO A 107 3.42 -4.95 10.60
N ALA A 108 4.05 -5.87 11.34
CA ALA A 108 3.36 -7.01 11.94
C ALA A 108 2.53 -6.62 13.18
N SER A 109 2.70 -5.42 13.73
CA SER A 109 1.81 -4.88 14.75
C SER A 109 0.38 -4.65 14.23
N MET A 110 0.22 -4.47 12.91
CA MET A 110 -1.04 -4.11 12.25
C MET A 110 -1.71 -2.85 12.80
N ASP A 111 -0.96 -1.99 13.50
CA ASP A 111 -1.50 -0.76 14.11
C ASP A 111 -1.48 0.41 13.12
N VAL A 112 -2.50 0.44 12.27
CA VAL A 112 -2.69 1.49 11.26
C VAL A 112 -2.80 2.88 11.89
N ALA A 113 -3.46 3.00 13.05
CA ALA A 113 -3.85 4.29 13.63
C ALA A 113 -2.73 4.95 14.45
N HIS A 114 -1.83 4.16 15.05
CA HIS A 114 -0.76 4.68 15.91
C HIS A 114 0.65 4.39 15.40
N GLY A 115 0.78 3.84 14.19
CA GLY A 115 2.07 3.56 13.59
C GLY A 115 2.85 4.82 13.17
N THR A 116 4.17 4.68 13.10
CA THR A 116 5.08 5.72 12.59
C THR A 116 5.27 5.55 11.09
N TYR A 117 4.78 6.52 10.31
CA TYR A 117 4.87 6.55 8.85
C TYR A 117 6.02 7.44 8.36
N PRO A 118 6.52 7.23 7.12
CA PRO A 118 7.54 8.10 6.56
C PRO A 118 7.01 9.52 6.32
N LYS A 119 7.91 10.49 6.41
CA LYS A 119 7.65 11.90 6.09
C LYS A 119 8.48 12.27 4.87
N ALA A 120 7.84 12.90 3.88
CA ALA A 120 8.54 13.47 2.74
C ALA A 120 9.42 14.64 3.18
N ASP A 121 10.58 14.80 2.55
CA ASP A 121 11.43 15.96 2.70
C ASP A 121 10.86 17.19 1.94
N ALA A 122 11.64 18.28 1.89
CA ALA A 122 11.23 19.51 1.22
C ALA A 122 11.10 19.36 -0.31
N GLN A 123 11.67 18.30 -0.89
CA GLN A 123 11.60 17.96 -2.31
C GLN A 123 10.44 17.01 -2.62
N GLY A 124 9.75 16.49 -1.59
CA GLY A 124 8.71 15.49 -1.75
C GLY A 124 9.26 14.06 -1.85
N ASP A 125 10.53 13.86 -1.50
CA ASP A 125 11.19 12.57 -1.57
C ASP A 125 11.23 11.89 -0.19
N TYR A 126 11.11 10.56 -0.17
CA TYR A 126 11.43 9.77 1.01
C TYR A 126 11.76 8.32 0.66
N THR A 127 12.36 7.62 1.62
CA THR A 127 12.54 6.17 1.57
C THR A 127 12.00 5.55 2.85
N TYR A 128 11.17 4.52 2.69
CA TYR A 128 10.77 3.63 3.76
C TYR A 128 11.47 2.29 3.57
N ARG A 129 12.08 1.76 4.63
CA ARG A 129 12.68 0.43 4.59
C ARG A 129 12.52 -0.29 5.91
N GLU A 130 11.85 -1.42 5.89
CA GLU A 130 11.71 -2.30 7.04
C GLU A 130 11.92 -3.76 6.67
N THR A 131 12.30 -4.57 7.64
CA THR A 131 12.38 -6.03 7.47
C THR A 131 11.61 -6.71 8.59
N VAL A 132 10.65 -7.53 8.21
CA VAL A 132 9.73 -8.22 9.12
C VAL A 132 9.85 -9.73 8.95
N SER A 133 9.56 -10.49 10.00
CA SER A 133 9.39 -11.93 9.90
C SER A 133 8.12 -12.22 9.10
N LEU A 134 8.24 -12.97 8.00
CA LEU A 134 7.12 -13.37 7.16
C LEU A 134 6.13 -14.21 7.96
N LYS A 135 6.60 -15.13 8.80
CA LYS A 135 5.73 -15.89 9.72
C LYS A 135 4.97 -15.01 10.71
N ALA A 136 5.64 -14.02 11.30
CA ALA A 136 5.00 -13.11 12.24
C ALA A 136 3.94 -12.25 11.53
N LEU A 137 4.26 -11.76 10.33
CA LEU A 137 3.34 -10.98 9.50
C LEU A 137 2.14 -11.84 9.05
N ASP A 138 2.37 -13.07 8.59
CA ASP A 138 1.28 -14.00 8.22
C ASP A 138 0.37 -14.28 9.40
N ALA A 139 0.92 -14.54 10.60
CA ALA A 139 0.11 -14.78 11.79
C ALA A 139 -0.70 -13.54 12.21
N ALA A 140 -0.11 -12.35 12.10
CA ALA A 140 -0.81 -11.10 12.36
C ALA A 140 -1.90 -10.83 11.31
N PHE A 141 -1.61 -11.12 10.04
CA PHE A 141 -2.55 -11.00 8.93
C PHE A 141 -3.73 -11.95 9.08
N ASP A 142 -3.50 -13.23 9.39
CA ASP A 142 -4.56 -14.22 9.62
C ASP A 142 -5.47 -13.82 10.78
N LYS A 143 -4.90 -13.22 11.83
CA LYS A 143 -5.67 -12.68 12.96
C LYS A 143 -6.52 -11.49 12.55
N ALA A 144 -5.99 -10.59 11.74
CA ALA A 144 -6.69 -9.38 11.28
C ALA A 144 -7.73 -9.67 10.19
N PHE A 145 -7.44 -10.64 9.32
CA PHE A 145 -8.24 -11.01 8.15
C PHE A 145 -8.43 -12.54 8.08
N PRO A 146 -9.26 -13.14 8.96
CA PRO A 146 -9.46 -14.58 8.98
C PRO A 146 -9.87 -15.15 7.62
N GLY A 147 -9.13 -16.18 7.17
CA GLY A 147 -9.35 -16.82 5.87
C GLY A 147 -8.70 -16.10 4.66
N GLY A 148 -8.10 -14.94 4.90
CA GLY A 148 -7.24 -14.28 3.93
C GLY A 148 -5.86 -14.93 3.81
N LYS A 149 -5.08 -14.45 2.85
CA LYS A 149 -3.65 -14.78 2.68
C LYS A 149 -2.89 -13.50 2.34
N LEU A 150 -1.61 -13.43 2.65
CA LEU A 150 -0.82 -12.24 2.32
C LEU A 150 -0.79 -12.00 0.80
N ASP A 151 -0.54 -13.06 0.00
CA ASP A 151 -0.60 -13.10 -1.48
C ASP A 151 -0.16 -11.77 -2.13
N LEU A 152 1.11 -11.40 -1.94
CA LEU A 152 1.62 -10.06 -2.27
C LEU A 152 1.27 -9.61 -3.70
N ASP A 153 1.34 -10.50 -4.69
CA ASP A 153 1.03 -10.22 -6.10
C ASP A 153 -0.46 -9.98 -6.41
N LYS A 154 -1.34 -10.18 -5.42
CA LYS A 154 -2.77 -9.86 -5.50
C LYS A 154 -3.13 -8.54 -4.83
N ARG A 155 -2.13 -7.79 -4.38
CA ARG A 155 -2.29 -6.54 -3.64
C ARG A 155 -1.84 -5.33 -4.46
N VAL A 156 -2.27 -4.16 -4.01
CA VAL A 156 -1.76 -2.88 -4.50
C VAL A 156 -1.15 -2.11 -3.34
N VAL A 157 -0.11 -1.34 -3.59
CA VAL A 157 0.43 -0.36 -2.64
C VAL A 157 -0.29 0.96 -2.85
N TYR A 158 -0.71 1.60 -1.77
CA TYR A 158 -1.12 2.98 -1.76
C TYR A 158 -0.16 3.85 -0.96
N ILE A 159 0.06 5.04 -1.46
CA ILE A 159 0.57 6.18 -0.70
C ILE A 159 -0.58 7.16 -0.56
N HIS A 160 -0.81 7.61 0.66
CA HIS A 160 -1.85 8.58 1.02
C HIS A 160 -1.22 9.84 1.61
N GLY A 161 -2.01 10.88 1.72
CA GLY A 161 -1.66 12.05 2.53
C GLY A 161 -1.38 13.28 1.69
N VAL A 162 -2.07 14.35 2.01
CA VAL A 162 -1.80 15.73 1.59
C VAL A 162 -1.64 16.63 2.82
N PRO A 163 -1.03 17.82 2.69
CA PRO A 163 -0.92 18.76 3.79
C PRO A 163 -2.28 19.02 4.46
N THR A 164 -2.28 19.23 5.77
CA THR A 164 -3.52 19.37 6.57
C THR A 164 -4.35 20.60 6.20
N ASP A 165 -3.73 21.61 5.59
CA ASP A 165 -4.39 22.81 5.07
C ASP A 165 -4.88 22.67 3.62
N THR A 166 -4.69 21.50 3.00
CA THR A 166 -5.25 21.18 1.68
C THR A 166 -6.77 21.26 1.75
N ARG A 167 -7.33 22.12 0.90
CA ARG A 167 -8.78 22.30 0.77
C ARG A 167 -9.36 21.14 -0.03
N LEU A 168 -10.14 20.29 0.65
CA LEU A 168 -10.89 19.21 0.04
C LEU A 168 -12.39 19.55 0.06
N PRO A 169 -13.14 19.21 -1.00
CA PRO A 169 -14.61 19.22 -0.96
C PRO A 169 -15.12 18.40 0.24
N SER A 170 -16.26 18.79 0.82
CA SER A 170 -16.88 18.05 1.92
C SER A 170 -17.40 16.67 1.52
N THR A 171 -17.44 16.39 0.21
CA THR A 171 -17.84 15.12 -0.39
C THR A 171 -16.72 14.09 -0.37
N VAL A 172 -15.45 14.50 -0.22
CA VAL A 172 -14.30 13.58 -0.12
C VAL A 172 -14.40 12.79 1.18
N GLN A 173 -14.55 11.48 1.06
CA GLN A 173 -14.76 10.58 2.17
C GLN A 173 -13.45 10.01 2.73
N SER A 174 -13.53 9.56 3.98
CA SER A 174 -12.42 8.98 4.73
C SER A 174 -12.93 7.90 5.69
N LEU A 175 -12.01 7.24 6.40
CA LEU A 175 -12.34 6.24 7.42
C LEU A 175 -12.65 6.89 8.77
N GLY A 176 -13.92 6.87 9.15
CA GLY A 176 -14.37 7.25 10.49
C GLY A 176 -13.85 8.65 10.90
N PRO A 177 -13.14 8.78 12.04
CA PRO A 177 -12.65 10.08 12.53
C PRO A 177 -11.38 10.58 11.84
N ILE A 178 -10.80 9.80 10.91
CA ILE A 178 -9.53 10.15 10.27
C ILE A 178 -9.80 11.26 9.23
N PRO A 179 -9.08 12.40 9.26
CA PRO A 179 -9.24 13.45 8.26
C PRO A 179 -9.01 12.95 6.83
N ALA A 180 -9.79 13.44 5.87
CA ALA A 180 -9.64 13.08 4.46
C ALA A 180 -8.26 13.43 3.90
N GLN A 181 -7.61 14.47 4.43
CA GLN A 181 -6.24 14.83 4.05
C GLN A 181 -5.25 13.70 4.34
N THR A 182 -5.47 12.91 5.40
CA THR A 182 -4.58 11.80 5.78
C THR A 182 -4.76 10.60 4.86
N THR A 183 -5.99 10.35 4.42
CA THR A 183 -6.39 9.13 3.70
C THR A 183 -6.50 9.31 2.20
N LEU A 184 -6.43 10.54 1.69
CA LEU A 184 -6.51 10.82 0.26
C LEU A 184 -5.41 10.05 -0.50
N PRO A 185 -5.76 9.15 -1.44
CA PRO A 185 -4.76 8.45 -2.26
C PRO A 185 -4.00 9.44 -3.14
N ILE A 186 -2.67 9.40 -3.07
CA ILE A 186 -1.79 10.24 -3.90
C ILE A 186 -0.96 9.43 -4.90
N ALA A 187 -0.77 8.14 -4.65
CA ALA A 187 -0.21 7.21 -5.62
C ALA A 187 -0.69 5.77 -5.36
N CYS A 188 -0.75 4.97 -6.43
CA CYS A 188 -1.03 3.54 -6.35
C CYS A 188 -0.14 2.74 -7.29
N GLY A 189 0.27 1.55 -6.87
CA GLY A 189 0.99 0.59 -7.70
C GLY A 189 0.56 -0.84 -7.45
N ARG A 190 0.37 -1.63 -8.51
CA ARG A 190 0.09 -3.06 -8.39
C ARG A 190 1.38 -3.81 -8.05
N ILE A 191 1.32 -4.70 -7.06
CA ILE A 191 2.45 -5.56 -6.73
C ILE A 191 2.49 -6.71 -7.73
N GLU A 192 3.65 -6.90 -8.35
CA GLU A 192 3.88 -7.92 -9.36
C GLU A 192 5.12 -8.71 -8.99
N ARG A 193 5.07 -10.03 -9.18
CA ARG A 193 6.23 -10.89 -8.97
C ARG A 193 7.24 -10.64 -10.08
N VAL A 194 8.50 -10.37 -9.73
CA VAL A 194 9.58 -10.30 -10.70
C VAL A 194 9.92 -11.72 -11.14
N SER A 195 9.65 -12.05 -12.40
CA SER A 195 10.10 -13.30 -13.00
C SER A 195 11.62 -13.25 -13.18
N SER A 196 12.32 -14.25 -12.66
CA SER A 196 13.71 -14.49 -13.03
C SER A 196 13.73 -14.98 -14.48
N HIS A 197 13.91 -14.09 -15.44
CA HIS A 197 14.41 -14.51 -16.74
C HIS A 197 15.87 -14.94 -16.54
N ALA A 198 16.09 -16.26 -16.52
CA ALA A 198 17.40 -16.80 -16.79
C ALA A 198 17.75 -16.42 -18.23
N SER A 199 18.61 -15.42 -18.41
CA SER A 199 19.28 -15.20 -19.68
C SER A 199 20.14 -16.45 -19.94
N HIS A 200 19.74 -17.23 -20.94
CA HIS A 200 20.58 -18.25 -21.55
C HIS A 200 21.71 -17.62 -22.35
#